data_AF-A0A183LPR2-F1
#
_entry.id   AF-A0A183LPR2-F1
#
_cell.length_a   1.000
_cell.length_b   1.000
_cell.length_c   1.000
_cell.angle_alpha   90.00
_cell.angle_beta   90.00
_cell.angle_gamma   90.00
#
_symmetry.space_group_name_H-M   'P 1'
#
loop_
_entity.id
_entity.type
_entity.pdbx_description
1 polymer ?
#
loop_
_entity_poly.entity_id
_entity_poly.type
_entity_poly.pdbx_seq_one_letter_code
_entity_poly.pdbx_strand_id
1 'polypeptide(L)'
;MKTSISEGKEGIQWTAQNQLDDLDFADDLALLSHTHEQMQTKTASVTAVSASVGLSIHKVRIFNTNVKAVLLYGPEAWNTTTTTIKKVQVFINSFLRKILNIHWTDTISNSLLWERTNQLPAEEEIRKRRWKWIRHTLRKSSNCITRQALNSNPEGKRKRGSPKNTLRRIIEADMKRMNRNWKELERIAQNRVGWRMLMSGLCCFTRSKRRK
;
A
#
# COMPACT_ATOMS: atom_id res chain seq x y z
N MET A 1 -23.09 45.48 -21.95
CA MET A 1 -24.41 44.95 -22.35
C MET A 1 -24.19 43.74 -23.25
N LYS A 2 -24.36 42.54 -22.69
CA LYS A 2 -24.47 41.27 -23.42
C LYS A 2 -25.52 40.47 -22.67
N THR A 3 -26.63 40.19 -23.35
CA THR A 3 -27.78 39.43 -22.85
C THR A 3 -27.53 37.93 -23.01
N SER A 4 -27.96 37.19 -22.00
CA SER A 4 -28.04 35.73 -21.87
C SER A 4 -28.99 35.11 -22.88
N ILE A 5 -28.59 34.00 -23.52
CA ILE A 5 -29.51 33.08 -24.20
C ILE A 5 -29.09 31.63 -23.89
N SER A 6 -30.09 30.91 -23.33
CA SER A 6 -30.40 29.47 -23.38
C SER A 6 -29.34 28.41 -23.09
N GLU A 7 -29.68 27.55 -22.11
CA GLU A 7 -29.65 26.08 -22.20
C GLU A 7 -28.58 25.48 -23.12
N GLY A 8 -27.37 25.28 -22.59
CA GLY A 8 -26.27 24.68 -23.31
C GLY A 8 -25.37 23.84 -22.39
N LYS A 9 -25.10 22.62 -22.84
CA LYS A 9 -24.23 21.58 -22.25
C LYS A 9 -22.74 21.98 -22.18
N GLU A 10 -22.41 23.15 -21.63
CA GLU A 10 -21.03 23.65 -21.50
C GLU A 10 -20.63 24.07 -20.08
N GLY A 11 -21.50 23.87 -19.09
CA GLY A 11 -21.08 23.94 -17.70
C GLY A 11 -20.13 22.80 -17.40
N ILE A 12 -18.93 23.10 -16.86
CA ILE A 12 -18.03 22.09 -16.30
C ILE A 12 -18.86 21.22 -15.34
N GLN A 13 -19.16 20.00 -15.78
CA GLN A 13 -20.02 19.10 -15.06
C GLN A 13 -19.18 18.50 -13.94
N TRP A 14 -19.30 19.09 -12.74
CA TRP A 14 -18.75 18.49 -11.53
C TRP A 14 -19.50 17.19 -11.24
N THR A 15 -19.04 16.08 -11.81
CA THR A 15 -19.17 14.80 -11.14
C THR A 15 -18.22 14.86 -9.96
N ALA A 16 -18.70 15.28 -8.79
CA ALA A 16 -17.99 15.14 -7.53
C ALA A 16 -17.64 13.66 -7.36
N GLN A 17 -16.44 13.29 -7.79
CA GLN A 17 -15.96 11.93 -7.67
C GLN A 17 -15.37 11.90 -6.29
N ASN A 18 -15.95 11.10 -5.39
CA ASN A 18 -15.57 10.86 -3.99
C ASN A 18 -14.05 10.67 -3.75
N GLN A 19 -13.25 11.70 -3.97
CA GLN A 19 -11.79 11.75 -3.96
C GLN A 19 -11.39 13.00 -3.16
N LEU A 20 -10.22 12.90 -2.55
CA LEU A 20 -9.72 13.90 -1.61
C LEU A 20 -9.32 15.20 -2.33
N ASP A 21 -8.89 15.08 -3.59
CA ASP A 21 -8.48 16.21 -4.44
C ASP A 21 -9.65 17.18 -4.70
N ASP A 22 -10.90 16.70 -4.74
CA ASP A 22 -12.10 17.54 -4.89
C ASP A 22 -12.34 18.45 -3.65
N LEU A 23 -11.77 18.12 -2.49
CA LEU A 23 -11.88 18.93 -1.25
C LEU A 23 -10.86 20.07 -1.20
N ASP A 24 -9.74 19.96 -1.91
CA ASP A 24 -8.73 21.02 -2.00
C ASP A 24 -9.22 22.22 -2.84
N PHE A 25 -10.30 22.04 -3.61
CA PHE A 25 -10.99 23.07 -4.39
C PHE A 25 -12.24 23.65 -3.69
N ALA A 26 -12.42 23.40 -2.39
CA ALA A 26 -13.60 23.89 -1.66
C ALA A 26 -13.71 25.44 -1.66
N ASP A 27 -12.59 26.15 -1.67
CA ASP A 27 -12.56 27.62 -1.74
C ASP A 27 -13.04 28.16 -3.10
N ASP A 28 -12.92 27.37 -4.18
CA ASP A 28 -13.37 27.74 -5.53
C ASP A 28 -14.90 27.63 -5.71
N LEU A 29 -15.60 27.00 -4.75
CA LEU A 29 -17.06 26.89 -4.77
C LEU A 29 -17.76 28.26 -4.68
N ALA A 30 -17.13 29.22 -3.99
CA ALA A 30 -17.63 30.60 -3.90
C ALA A 30 -17.54 31.33 -5.24
N LEU A 31 -16.56 30.99 -6.09
CA LEU A 31 -16.36 31.60 -7.40
C LEU A 31 -17.33 31.07 -8.47
N LEU A 32 -17.81 29.84 -8.33
CA LEU A 32 -18.70 29.16 -9.29
C LEU A 32 -20.20 29.22 -8.93
N SER A 33 -20.57 29.89 -7.85
CA SER A 33 -21.96 29.91 -7.35
C SER A 33 -22.55 31.31 -7.50
N HIS A 34 -23.53 31.46 -8.39
CA HIS A 34 -24.13 32.77 -8.68
C HIS A 34 -25.32 33.10 -7.77
N THR A 35 -25.82 32.13 -6.99
CA THR A 35 -26.89 32.31 -6.00
C THR A 35 -26.56 31.63 -4.68
N HIS A 36 -27.09 32.18 -3.58
CA HIS A 36 -26.89 31.62 -2.23
C HIS A 36 -27.40 30.18 -2.11
N GLU A 37 -28.48 29.84 -2.81
CA GLU A 37 -29.08 28.50 -2.80
C GLU A 37 -28.19 27.45 -3.50
N GLN A 38 -27.51 27.83 -4.59
CA GLN A 38 -26.50 26.99 -5.25
C GLN A 38 -25.30 26.75 -4.32
N MET A 39 -24.85 27.79 -3.60
CA MET A 39 -23.77 27.67 -2.64
C MET A 39 -24.14 26.71 -1.50
N GLN A 40 -25.35 26.80 -0.95
CA GLN A 40 -25.84 25.91 0.10
C GLN A 40 -25.92 24.45 -0.37
N THR A 41 -26.42 24.23 -1.59
CA THR A 41 -26.54 22.87 -2.16
C THR A 41 -25.17 22.24 -2.41
N LYS A 42 -24.23 22.99 -2.96
CA LYS A 42 -22.84 22.52 -3.17
C LYS A 42 -22.14 22.28 -1.83
N THR A 43 -22.30 23.16 -0.84
CA THR A 43 -21.73 22.99 0.50
C THR A 43 -22.28 21.75 1.20
N ALA A 44 -23.58 21.48 1.08
CA ALA A 44 -24.20 20.28 1.62
C ALA A 44 -23.65 19.01 0.96
N SER A 45 -23.48 19.00 -0.37
CA SER A 45 -22.88 17.87 -1.08
C SER A 45 -21.42 17.63 -0.67
N VAL A 46 -20.62 18.69 -0.52
CA VAL A 46 -19.21 18.61 -0.12
C VAL A 46 -19.09 18.15 1.32
N THR A 47 -19.95 18.63 2.21
CA THR A 47 -20.01 18.18 3.61
C THR A 47 -20.36 16.69 3.69
N ALA A 48 -21.31 16.23 2.88
CA ALA A 48 -21.68 14.81 2.81
C ALA A 48 -20.54 13.94 2.26
N VAL A 49 -19.86 14.39 1.19
CA VAL A 49 -18.70 13.69 0.61
C VAL A 49 -17.55 13.67 1.61
N SER A 50 -17.25 14.79 2.26
CA SER A 50 -16.22 14.91 3.30
C SER A 50 -16.50 14.00 4.50
N ALA A 51 -17.75 13.91 4.97
CA ALA A 51 -18.14 13.01 6.05
C ALA A 51 -17.97 11.54 5.65
N SER A 52 -18.36 11.16 4.43
CA SER A 52 -18.21 9.81 3.89
C SER A 52 -16.73 9.41 3.75
N VAL A 53 -15.93 10.30 3.14
CA VAL A 53 -14.48 10.13 2.97
C VAL A 53 -13.79 10.06 4.33
N GLY A 54 -14.09 10.98 5.25
CA GLY A 54 -13.58 11.01 6.61
C GLY A 54 -13.88 9.72 7.38
N LEU A 55 -15.11 9.21 7.31
CA LEU A 55 -15.49 7.94 7.93
C LEU A 55 -14.71 6.76 7.35
N SER A 56 -14.50 6.73 6.03
CA SER A 56 -13.72 5.69 5.37
C SER A 56 -12.24 5.70 5.81
N ILE A 57 -11.64 6.88 5.98
CA ILE A 57 -10.26 7.04 6.47
C ILE A 57 -10.12 6.47 7.89
N HIS A 58 -11.03 6.80 8.80
CA HIS A 58 -11.01 6.28 10.17
C HIS A 58 -11.17 4.75 10.20
N LYS A 59 -12.08 4.20 9.39
CA LYS A 59 -12.27 2.75 9.26
C LYS A 59 -11.03 2.05 8.72
N VAL A 60 -10.39 2.59 7.67
CA VAL A 60 -9.13 2.05 7.13
C VAL A 60 -8.02 2.09 8.20
N ARG A 61 -7.95 3.16 8.99
CA ARG A 61 -6.96 3.29 10.07
C ARG A 61 -7.14 2.21 11.14
N ILE A 62 -8.38 1.98 11.61
CA ILE A 62 -8.71 0.94 12.58
C ILE A 62 -8.42 -0.46 12.02
N PHE A 63 -8.75 -0.69 10.76
CA PHE A 63 -8.42 -1.96 10.08
C PHE A 63 -6.91 -2.21 10.07
N ASN A 64 -6.11 -1.20 9.74
CA ASN A 64 -4.65 -1.30 9.72
C ASN A 64 -4.07 -1.63 11.11
N THR A 65 -4.55 -0.96 12.17
CA THR A 65 -3.99 -1.11 13.51
C THR A 65 -4.37 -2.43 14.17
N ASN A 66 -5.61 -2.90 13.95
CA ASN A 66 -6.12 -4.07 14.68
C ASN A 66 -6.06 -5.32 13.80
N VAL A 67 -6.79 -5.34 12.69
CA VAL A 67 -6.97 -6.54 11.87
C VAL A 67 -5.69 -6.85 11.10
N LYS A 68 -5.12 -5.86 10.40
CA LYS A 68 -3.94 -6.05 9.56
C LYS A 68 -2.69 -6.34 10.40
N ALA A 69 -2.58 -5.75 11.59
CA ALA A 69 -1.49 -6.04 12.51
C ALA A 69 -1.48 -7.50 12.97
N VAL A 70 -2.63 -8.04 13.36
CA VAL A 70 -2.80 -9.44 13.77
C VAL A 70 -2.61 -10.39 12.58
N LEU A 71 -3.24 -10.10 11.44
CA LEU A 71 -3.16 -10.94 10.24
C LEU A 71 -1.73 -11.06 9.69
N LEU A 72 -0.96 -9.98 9.80
CA LEU A 72 0.44 -9.91 9.38
C LEU A 72 1.40 -10.04 10.57
N TYR A 73 0.98 -10.69 11.66
CA TYR A 73 1.87 -10.99 12.77
C TYR A 73 2.81 -12.16 12.43
N GLY A 74 4.11 -12.01 12.70
CA GLY A 74 5.12 -13.06 12.47
C GLY A 74 5.54 -13.43 11.02
N PRO A 75 5.15 -12.75 9.92
CA PRO A 75 5.53 -13.14 8.55
C PRO A 75 7.01 -12.89 8.24
N GLU A 76 7.71 -12.20 9.15
CA GLU A 76 9.14 -11.91 9.09
C GLU A 76 9.98 -13.19 9.17
N ALA A 77 9.54 -14.15 10.00
CA ALA A 77 10.22 -15.41 10.26
C ALA A 77 9.59 -16.62 9.54
N TRP A 78 8.39 -16.46 8.97
CA TRP A 78 7.66 -17.57 8.36
C TRP A 78 7.92 -17.67 6.85
N ASN A 79 8.00 -18.91 6.34
CA ASN A 79 8.04 -19.19 4.91
C ASN A 79 6.64 -19.01 4.31
N THR A 80 6.28 -17.77 4.00
CA THR A 80 5.00 -17.47 3.34
C THR A 80 5.01 -18.00 1.91
N THR A 81 4.14 -18.97 1.61
CA THR A 81 3.90 -19.40 0.23
C THR A 81 3.15 -18.33 -0.53
N THR A 82 3.35 -18.28 -1.85
CA THR A 82 2.64 -17.35 -2.74
C THR A 82 1.12 -17.54 -2.66
N THR A 83 0.66 -18.76 -2.41
CA THR A 83 -0.76 -19.09 -2.23
C THR A 83 -1.33 -18.47 -0.95
N THR A 84 -0.63 -18.57 0.17
CA THR A 84 -1.06 -17.94 1.43
C THR A 84 -1.07 -16.41 1.32
N ILE A 85 -0.05 -15.83 0.67
CA ILE A 85 -0.02 -14.38 0.42
C ILE A 85 -1.20 -13.93 -0.43
N LYS A 86 -1.54 -14.68 -1.50
CA LYS A 86 -2.71 -14.40 -2.34
C LYS A 86 -4.02 -14.46 -1.55
N LYS A 87 -4.19 -15.47 -0.68
CA LYS A 87 -5.38 -15.58 0.18
C LYS A 87 -5.50 -14.38 1.13
N VAL A 88 -4.41 -13.97 1.76
CA VAL A 88 -4.35 -12.77 2.62
C VAL A 88 -4.69 -11.51 1.82
N GLN A 89 -4.18 -11.39 0.58
CA GLN A 89 -4.47 -10.25 -0.28
C GLN A 89 -5.96 -10.17 -0.66
N VAL A 90 -6.59 -11.31 -0.98
CA VAL A 90 -8.03 -11.37 -1.29
C VAL A 90 -8.85 -10.96 -0.08
N PHE A 91 -8.49 -11.43 1.11
CA PHE A 91 -9.13 -11.04 2.36
C PHE A 91 -9.04 -9.52 2.60
N ILE A 92 -7.84 -8.95 2.49
CA ILE A 92 -7.64 -7.49 2.64
C ILE A 92 -8.45 -6.72 1.60
N ASN A 93 -8.42 -7.13 0.33
CA ASN A 93 -9.18 -6.46 -0.72
C ASN A 93 -10.69 -6.53 -0.48
N SER A 94 -11.20 -7.65 0.03
CA SER A 94 -12.61 -7.80 0.40
C SER A 94 -12.99 -6.81 1.52
N PHE A 95 -12.15 -6.69 2.55
CA PHE A 95 -12.36 -5.70 3.62
C PHE A 95 -12.33 -4.26 3.12
N LEU A 96 -11.36 -3.91 2.26
CA LEU A 96 -11.27 -2.56 1.69
C LEU A 96 -12.50 -2.21 0.85
N ARG A 97 -13.03 -3.16 0.07
CA ARG A 97 -14.28 -2.97 -0.69
C ARG A 97 -15.48 -2.73 0.22
N LYS A 98 -15.57 -3.46 1.35
CA LYS A 98 -16.61 -3.24 2.37
C LYS A 98 -16.48 -1.88 3.05
N ILE A 99 -15.26 -1.42 3.34
CA ILE A 99 -15.03 -0.11 3.99
C ILE A 99 -15.45 1.05 3.06
N LEU A 100 -15.17 0.92 1.76
CA LEU A 100 -15.56 1.90 0.74
C LEU A 100 -17.00 1.73 0.24
N ASN A 101 -17.78 0.80 0.82
CA ASN A 101 -19.14 0.48 0.42
C ASN A 101 -19.30 0.19 -1.09
N ILE A 102 -18.35 -0.55 -1.67
CA ILE A 102 -18.36 -0.91 -3.10
C ILE A 102 -19.25 -2.13 -3.31
N HIS A 103 -20.29 -1.99 -4.14
CA HIS A 103 -21.17 -3.09 -4.50
C HIS A 103 -20.59 -3.93 -5.64
N TRP A 104 -21.10 -5.15 -5.82
CA TRP A 104 -20.63 -6.06 -6.88
C TRP A 104 -20.89 -5.51 -8.29
N THR A 105 -21.87 -4.61 -8.44
CA THR A 105 -22.18 -3.88 -9.67
C THR A 105 -21.11 -2.86 -10.06
N ASP A 106 -20.37 -2.35 -9.07
CA ASP A 106 -19.35 -1.32 -9.27
C ASP A 106 -18.03 -1.99 -9.68
N THR A 107 -17.76 -2.00 -10.98
CA THR A 107 -16.53 -2.60 -11.53
C THR A 107 -15.33 -1.71 -11.23
N ILE A 108 -14.63 -1.99 -10.12
CA ILE A 108 -13.43 -1.28 -9.69
C ILE A 108 -12.21 -2.19 -9.78
N SER A 109 -11.15 -1.68 -10.42
CA SER A 109 -9.85 -2.34 -10.50
C SER A 109 -9.14 -2.37 -9.14
N ASN A 110 -8.33 -3.40 -8.88
CA ASN A 110 -7.61 -3.51 -7.61
C ASN A 110 -6.55 -2.39 -7.45
N SER A 111 -6.02 -1.84 -8.54
CA SER A 111 -5.08 -0.71 -8.48
C SER A 111 -5.77 0.56 -7.96
N LEU A 112 -6.95 0.89 -8.49
CA LEU A 112 -7.74 2.05 -8.05
C LEU A 112 -8.20 1.91 -6.59
N LEU A 113 -8.55 0.69 -6.17
CA LEU A 113 -8.87 0.39 -4.77
C LEU A 113 -7.72 0.73 -3.81
N TRP A 114 -6.48 0.38 -4.18
CA TRP A 114 -5.30 0.64 -3.36
C TRP A 114 -4.89 2.11 -3.37
N GLU A 115 -5.08 2.80 -4.49
CA GLU A 115 -4.83 4.24 -4.61
C GLU A 115 -5.77 5.04 -3.71
N ARG A 116 -7.09 4.81 -3.79
CA ARG A 116 -8.08 5.48 -2.93
C ARG A 116 -7.86 5.25 -1.44
N THR A 117 -7.34 4.09 -1.06
CA THR A 117 -7.11 3.72 0.36
C THR A 117 -5.68 4.01 0.83
N ASN A 118 -4.80 4.47 -0.05
CA ASN A 118 -3.36 4.62 0.20
C ASN A 118 -2.71 3.34 0.76
N GLN A 119 -3.18 2.17 0.30
CA GLN A 119 -2.75 0.87 0.81
C GLN A 119 -1.66 0.23 -0.05
N LEU A 120 -0.75 -0.48 0.61
CA LEU A 120 0.21 -1.34 -0.06
C LEU A 120 -0.30 -2.78 -0.11
N PRO A 121 0.00 -3.52 -1.20
CA PRO A 121 -0.23 -4.95 -1.29
C PRO A 121 0.44 -5.69 -0.14
N ALA A 122 -0.21 -6.76 0.32
CA ALA A 122 0.24 -7.59 1.43
C ALA A 122 1.65 -8.15 1.21
N GLU A 123 1.99 -8.53 -0.02
CA GLU A 123 3.33 -9.01 -0.37
C GLU A 123 4.41 -7.96 -0.11
N GLU A 124 4.15 -6.70 -0.46
CA GLU A 124 5.08 -5.60 -0.26
C GLU A 124 5.24 -5.27 1.21
N GLU A 125 4.14 -5.32 1.98
CA GLU A 125 4.18 -5.07 3.41
C GLU A 125 4.95 -6.16 4.16
N ILE A 126 4.70 -7.43 3.83
CA ILE A 126 5.46 -8.57 4.37
C ILE A 126 6.94 -8.43 4.04
N ARG A 127 7.25 -8.03 2.79
CA ARG A 127 8.63 -7.76 2.37
C ARG A 127 9.24 -6.63 3.21
N LYS A 128 8.53 -5.51 3.38
CA LYS A 128 9.02 -4.39 4.21
C LYS A 128 9.34 -4.81 5.64
N ARG A 129 8.45 -5.58 6.28
CA ARG A 129 8.63 -6.11 7.63
C ARG A 129 9.86 -7.03 7.70
N ARG A 130 9.97 -7.99 6.78
CA ARG A 130 11.12 -8.90 6.69
C ARG A 130 12.44 -8.15 6.54
N TRP A 131 12.51 -7.18 5.63
CA TRP A 131 13.73 -6.40 5.43
C TRP A 131 14.03 -5.47 6.62
N LYS A 132 13.01 -4.95 7.31
CA LYS A 132 13.19 -4.24 8.58
C LYS A 132 13.82 -5.14 9.66
N TRP A 133 13.38 -6.40 9.75
CA TRP A 133 13.99 -7.41 10.62
C TRP A 133 15.43 -7.73 10.22
N ILE A 134 15.71 -7.97 8.93
CA ILE A 134 17.07 -8.21 8.40
C ILE A 134 18.00 -7.05 8.77
N ARG A 135 17.57 -5.80 8.60
CA ARG A 135 18.34 -4.63 9.01
C ARG A 135 18.69 -4.66 10.49
N HIS A 136 17.73 -5.02 11.34
CA HIS A 136 17.97 -5.11 12.78
C HIS A 136 19.01 -6.20 13.08
N THR A 137 18.89 -7.37 12.43
CA THR A 137 19.84 -8.48 12.57
C THR A 137 21.24 -8.13 12.07
N LEU A 138 21.38 -7.45 10.92
CA LEU A 138 22.68 -7.04 10.37
C LEU A 138 23.39 -5.98 11.22
N ARG A 139 22.66 -5.22 12.04
CA ARG A 139 23.22 -4.23 12.98
C ARG A 139 23.69 -4.83 14.29
N LYS A 140 23.28 -6.07 14.62
CA LYS A 140 23.80 -6.77 15.80
C LYS A 140 25.27 -7.13 15.58
N SER A 141 25.99 -7.38 16.67
CA SER A 141 27.38 -7.85 16.61
C SER A 141 27.49 -9.14 15.77
N SER A 142 28.64 -9.33 15.14
CA SER A 142 28.97 -10.53 14.35
C SER A 142 28.82 -11.83 15.15
N ASN A 143 29.03 -11.75 16.47
CA ASN A 143 28.97 -12.89 17.39
C ASN A 143 27.54 -13.26 17.79
N CYS A 144 26.52 -12.47 17.42
CA CYS A 144 25.14 -12.78 17.75
C CYS A 144 24.64 -13.98 16.93
N ILE A 145 24.08 -14.99 17.62
CA ILE A 145 23.54 -16.21 17.02
C ILE A 145 22.57 -15.90 15.88
N THR A 146 21.70 -14.90 16.04
CA THR A 146 20.72 -14.51 15.01
C THR A 146 21.38 -13.98 13.73
N ARG A 147 22.52 -13.29 13.84
CA ARG A 147 23.29 -12.78 12.70
C ARG A 147 24.09 -13.89 12.03
N GLN A 148 24.65 -14.80 12.81
CA GLN A 148 25.32 -16.00 12.28
C GLN A 148 24.31 -16.86 11.51
N ALA A 149 23.16 -17.17 12.10
CA ALA A 149 22.11 -17.98 11.47
C ALA A 149 21.59 -17.40 10.15
N LEU A 150 21.57 -16.06 10.00
CA LEU A 150 21.19 -15.41 8.74
C LEU A 150 22.20 -15.70 7.61
N ASN A 151 23.50 -15.74 7.94
CA ASN A 151 24.59 -15.96 6.99
C ASN A 151 24.92 -17.44 6.79
N SER A 152 24.59 -18.30 7.76
CA SER A 152 24.89 -19.73 7.73
C SER A 152 24.23 -20.42 6.54
N ASN A 153 25.03 -21.18 5.79
CA ASN A 153 24.53 -22.11 4.78
C ASN A 153 24.69 -23.52 5.35
N PRO A 154 23.62 -24.25 5.66
CA PRO A 154 23.77 -25.63 6.07
C PRO A 154 24.28 -26.43 4.88
N GLU A 155 25.49 -26.96 4.99
CA GLU A 155 26.08 -27.83 3.99
C GLU A 155 25.32 -29.16 3.95
N GLY A 156 25.05 -29.66 2.73
CA GLY A 156 24.41 -30.96 2.51
C GLY A 156 23.22 -30.94 1.55
N LYS A 157 22.85 -32.13 1.07
CA LYS A 157 21.69 -32.34 0.22
C LYS A 157 20.41 -32.35 1.08
N ARG A 158 19.36 -31.67 0.61
CA ARG A 158 18.07 -31.65 1.31
C ARG A 158 17.39 -33.01 1.19
N LYS A 159 16.78 -33.48 2.28
CA LYS A 159 15.92 -34.67 2.26
C LYS A 159 14.71 -34.47 1.34
N ARG A 160 14.31 -35.53 0.63
CA ARG A 160 13.08 -35.59 -0.17
C ARG A 160 11.88 -35.26 0.74
N GLY A 161 11.01 -34.35 0.30
CA GLY A 161 9.86 -33.85 1.09
C GLY A 161 10.12 -32.56 1.90
N SER A 162 11.36 -32.06 1.95
CA SER A 162 11.65 -30.78 2.61
C SER A 162 10.95 -29.60 1.90
N PRO A 163 10.45 -28.59 2.65
CA PRO A 163 9.86 -27.39 2.06
C PRO A 163 10.78 -26.74 1.01
N LYS A 164 10.22 -26.44 -0.17
CA LYS A 164 10.96 -25.88 -1.32
C LYS A 164 11.55 -24.50 -1.04
N ASN A 165 10.96 -23.77 -0.10
CA ASN A 165 11.24 -22.36 0.15
C ASN A 165 11.95 -22.23 1.50
N THR A 166 13.08 -21.53 1.54
CA THR A 166 13.74 -21.11 2.79
C THR A 166 13.78 -19.59 2.86
N LEU A 167 13.84 -19.04 4.08
CA LEU A 167 14.05 -17.62 4.32
C LEU A 167 15.24 -17.10 3.49
N ARG A 168 16.35 -17.83 3.49
CA ARG A 168 17.54 -17.50 2.67
C ARG A 168 17.25 -17.46 1.17
N ARG A 169 16.54 -18.43 0.59
CA ARG A 169 16.17 -18.41 -0.84
C ARG A 169 15.26 -17.23 -1.19
N ILE A 170 14.36 -16.87 -0.28
CA ILE A 170 13.48 -15.71 -0.47
C ILE A 170 14.29 -14.42 -0.43
N ILE A 171 15.23 -14.30 0.51
CA ILE A 171 16.15 -13.16 0.61
C ILE A 171 17.04 -13.09 -0.63
N GLU A 172 17.65 -14.19 -1.06
CA GLU A 172 18.48 -14.25 -2.27
C GLU A 172 17.68 -13.89 -3.52
N ALA A 173 16.41 -14.31 -3.63
CA ALA A 173 15.53 -13.91 -4.73
C ALA A 173 15.21 -12.41 -4.69
N ASP A 174 14.91 -11.85 -3.52
CA ASP A 174 14.70 -10.41 -3.34
C ASP A 174 16.00 -9.61 -3.62
N MET A 175 17.17 -10.12 -3.24
CA MET A 175 18.48 -9.51 -3.53
C MET A 175 18.82 -9.53 -5.01
N LYS A 176 18.56 -10.65 -5.71
CA LYS A 176 18.71 -10.75 -7.16
C LYS A 176 17.84 -9.70 -7.88
N ARG A 177 16.64 -9.43 -7.37
CA ARG A 177 15.77 -8.36 -7.92
C ARG A 177 16.35 -6.96 -7.72
N MET A 178 17.11 -6.73 -6.66
CA MET A 178 17.76 -5.44 -6.39
C MET A 178 19.13 -5.29 -7.08
N ASN A 179 19.67 -6.36 -7.66
CA ASN A 179 21.04 -6.41 -8.17
C ASN A 179 22.06 -5.90 -7.13
N ARG A 180 22.03 -6.50 -5.92
CA ARG A 180 22.90 -6.14 -4.79
C ARG A 180 23.54 -7.38 -4.17
N ASN A 181 24.73 -7.18 -3.61
CA ASN A 181 25.47 -8.22 -2.90
C ASN A 181 25.36 -8.07 -1.37
N TRP A 182 25.64 -9.14 -0.62
CA TRP A 182 25.57 -9.16 0.84
C TRP A 182 26.51 -8.14 1.51
N LYS A 183 27.73 -7.99 1.00
CA LYS A 183 28.70 -7.00 1.51
C LYS A 183 28.18 -5.56 1.41
N GLU A 184 27.52 -5.24 0.31
CA GLU A 184 26.98 -3.90 0.09
C GLU A 184 25.72 -3.67 0.93
N LEU A 185 24.88 -4.69 1.07
CA LEU A 185 23.73 -4.66 1.96
C LEU A 185 24.12 -4.38 3.41
N GLU A 186 25.22 -4.98 3.89
CA GLU A 186 25.73 -4.76 5.24
C GLU A 186 26.16 -3.29 5.45
N ARG A 187 26.86 -2.69 4.47
CA ARG A 187 27.23 -1.27 4.50
C ARG A 187 26.00 -0.37 4.51
N ILE A 188 25.01 -0.67 3.67
CA ILE A 188 23.75 0.09 3.59
C ILE A 188 22.91 -0.09 4.87
N ALA A 189 22.94 -1.26 5.52
CA ALA A 189 22.20 -1.51 6.76
C ALA A 189 22.63 -0.58 7.90
N GLN A 190 23.90 -0.18 7.94
CA GLN A 190 24.40 0.81 8.90
C GLN A 190 23.86 2.21 8.58
N ASN A 191 23.89 2.64 7.31
CA ASN A 191 23.37 3.93 6.87
C ASN A 191 21.82 3.99 6.91
N ARG A 192 21.26 4.85 7.78
CA ARG A 192 19.79 4.98 7.91
C ARG A 192 19.10 5.53 6.66
N VAL A 193 19.75 6.43 5.92
CA VAL A 193 19.21 7.06 4.72
C VAL A 193 19.33 6.10 3.53
N GLY A 194 20.51 5.50 3.36
CA GLY A 194 20.74 4.48 2.33
C GLY A 194 19.75 3.31 2.43
N TRP A 195 19.49 2.84 3.66
CA TRP A 195 18.48 1.79 3.87
C TRP A 195 17.06 2.24 3.49
N ARG A 196 16.68 3.49 3.80
CA ARG A 196 15.36 4.02 3.43
C ARG A 196 15.20 4.06 1.91
N MET A 197 16.21 4.52 1.17
CA MET A 197 16.19 4.52 -0.30
C MET A 197 16.07 3.10 -0.88
N LEU A 198 16.81 2.13 -0.33
CA LEU A 198 16.73 0.72 -0.74
C LEU A 198 15.33 0.14 -0.50
N MET A 199 14.72 0.44 0.65
CA MET A 199 13.35 0.01 0.97
C MET A 199 12.29 0.64 0.07
N SER A 200 12.48 1.90 -0.33
CA SER A 200 11.59 2.55 -1.31
C SER A 200 11.72 1.90 -2.69
N GLY A 201 12.94 1.64 -3.16
CA GLY A 201 13.19 0.93 -4.43
C GLY A 201 12.57 -0.47 -4.48
N LEU A 202 12.60 -1.21 -3.37
CA LEU A 202 11.96 -2.52 -3.22
C LEU A 202 10.43 -2.50 -3.46
N CYS A 203 9.78 -1.37 -3.17
CA CYS A 203 8.33 -1.20 -3.36
C CYS A 203 7.98 -0.48 -4.66
N CYS A 204 8.90 0.27 -5.26
CA CYS A 204 8.67 0.87 -6.57
C CYS A 204 8.74 -0.17 -7.71
N PHE A 205 9.58 -1.20 -7.58
CA PHE A 205 9.75 -2.22 -8.63
C PHE A 205 8.49 -3.07 -8.87
N THR A 206 7.68 -3.27 -7.83
CA THR A 206 6.38 -3.94 -7.91
C THR A 206 5.30 -3.05 -8.53
N ARG A 207 5.44 -1.71 -8.48
CA ARG A 207 4.52 -0.75 -9.12
C ARG A 207 4.79 -0.63 -10.63
N SER A 208 6.06 -0.69 -11.05
CA SER A 208 6.48 -0.69 -12.47
C SER A 208 5.94 -1.89 -13.25
N LYS A 209 5.95 -3.09 -12.66
CA LYS A 209 5.41 -4.30 -13.32
C LYS A 209 3.87 -4.36 -13.41
N ARG A 210 3.14 -3.43 -12.78
CA ARG A 210 1.66 -3.34 -12.86
C ARG A 210 1.15 -2.47 -14.01
N ARG A 211 2.03 -1.69 -14.64
CA ARG A 211 1.69 -0.83 -15.79
C ARG A 211 1.93 -1.50 -17.15
N LYS A 212 2.24 -2.80 -17.18
CA LYS A 212 2.33 -3.62 -18.38
C LYS A 212 1.28 -4.71 -18.33
#